data_AF-A0A524C2F1-F1
#
_entry.id   AF-A0A524C2F1-F1
#
_cell.length_a   1.000
_cell.length_b   1.000
_cell.length_c   1.000
_cell.angle_alpha   90.00
_cell.angle_beta   90.00
_cell.angle_gamma   90.00
#
_symmetry.space_group_name_H-M   'P 1'
#
loop_
_entity.id
_entity.type
_entity.pdbx_description
1 polymer ?
#
loop_
_entity_poly.entity_id
_entity_poly.type
_entity_poly.pdbx_seq_one_letter_code
_entity_poly.pdbx_strand_id
1 'polypeptide(L)'
;MSEYIINDQWVLDKVSSESKSFSSWLNNLMNTIEKSLGEKNPEALAKFKKEKNLHAIKNLDTELANAQKDLEEAQKELDNLGILGKAFKGFGQNIFKKVTQSMGPIMEKSMISTIGDDLDMDLDWVTGKRKDLSSVLYDVTKERGINYEGILYLIKSLPDLEAFLYSTNVRKYYRDHTEHALRVAVLGDFLLEQDFGSGELLGIISELTEIDKDKLKNNLWWITGLLHDIGYPLGKMSTAVNYSLMNQLLKCYPTLDLKFSPIEIGLSWEGKQKEYLEIIEEGLSIEAKILIREGVNSETTKAEFPKPKIQNFVTNRNGKGHPEFTYKSPIKLDHGVISALCLLNSLGSPEEIKENDDYIGYIKVAQAIALHNFKTKLNEYIFDKQPLAFFLMLIDELQEWGRPIPIQVRDTYFTTQLEKINLLDEIILHLDEFSWFMKFKNQKAKKLMNFDFDLFSTSKKKAFNRLDRGNKFTETIIRLQDIKSNKEKKEIVRESEIHI
;
A
#
# COMPACT_ATOMS: atom_id res chain seq x y z
N MET A 1 -24.88 -10.97 -10.84
CA MET A 1 -24.09 -9.76 -10.62
C MET A 1 -23.63 -9.71 -9.19
N SER A 2 -22.51 -10.39 -8.92
CA SER A 2 -21.77 -10.24 -7.68
C SER A 2 -21.07 -8.86 -7.71
N GLU A 3 -21.60 -7.92 -6.94
CA GLU A 3 -21.05 -6.57 -6.77
C GLU A 3 -20.30 -6.52 -5.44
N TYR A 4 -19.03 -6.12 -5.47
CA TYR A 4 -18.21 -5.94 -4.27
C TYR A 4 -17.88 -4.46 -4.08
N ILE A 5 -18.22 -3.93 -2.91
CA ILE A 5 -17.82 -2.59 -2.48
C ILE A 5 -16.52 -2.74 -1.67
N ILE A 6 -15.40 -2.48 -2.31
CA ILE A 6 -14.07 -2.58 -1.70
C ILE A 6 -13.73 -1.23 -1.08
N ASN A 7 -13.61 -1.21 0.24
CA ASN A 7 -13.24 -0.07 1.07
C ASN A 7 -12.37 -0.54 2.26
N ASP A 8 -11.99 0.36 3.17
CA ASP A 8 -11.16 -0.02 4.31
C ASP A 8 -11.83 -1.04 5.25
N GLN A 9 -13.15 -0.96 5.42
CA GLN A 9 -13.89 -1.94 6.23
C GLN A 9 -13.83 -3.33 5.58
N TRP A 10 -14.01 -3.42 4.27
CA TRP A 10 -13.89 -4.68 3.52
C TRP A 10 -12.51 -5.32 3.70
N VAL A 11 -11.43 -4.52 3.66
CA VAL A 11 -10.06 -5.01 3.88
C VAL A 11 -9.91 -5.54 5.31
N LEU A 12 -10.37 -4.78 6.30
CA LEU A 12 -10.30 -5.20 7.71
C LEU A 12 -11.11 -6.47 7.96
N ASP A 13 -12.31 -6.57 7.38
CA ASP A 13 -13.19 -7.73 7.50
C ASP A 13 -12.50 -8.96 6.89
N LYS A 14 -11.95 -8.85 5.68
CA LYS A 14 -11.22 -9.95 5.00
C LYS A 14 -10.02 -10.41 5.83
N VAL A 15 -9.14 -9.50 6.25
CA VAL A 15 -7.98 -9.85 7.09
C VAL A 15 -8.42 -10.46 8.43
N SER A 16 -9.46 -9.92 9.06
CA SER A 16 -9.96 -10.45 10.33
C SER A 16 -10.57 -11.83 10.20
N SER A 17 -11.30 -12.10 9.13
CA SER A 17 -11.91 -13.42 8.88
C SER A 17 -10.85 -14.51 8.67
N GLU A 18 -9.67 -14.14 8.17
CA GLU A 18 -8.61 -15.07 7.82
C GLU A 18 -7.54 -15.18 8.91
N SER A 19 -7.30 -14.11 9.66
CA SER A 19 -6.26 -14.06 10.69
C SER A 19 -6.85 -14.12 12.10
N LYS A 20 -6.50 -15.19 12.82
CA LYS A 20 -6.91 -15.39 14.22
C LYS A 20 -6.26 -14.35 15.13
N SER A 21 -4.98 -14.04 14.91
CA SER A 21 -4.26 -13.00 15.66
C SER A 21 -4.82 -11.61 15.42
N PHE A 22 -5.08 -11.23 14.16
CA PHE A 22 -5.67 -9.92 13.83
C PHE A 22 -7.09 -9.78 14.38
N SER A 23 -7.92 -10.81 14.25
CA SER A 23 -9.25 -10.85 14.87
C SER A 23 -9.19 -10.65 16.38
N SER A 24 -8.27 -11.33 17.06
CA SER A 24 -8.06 -11.17 18.50
C SER A 24 -7.64 -9.74 18.86
N TRP A 25 -6.70 -9.17 18.11
CA TRP A 25 -6.27 -7.78 18.28
C TRP A 25 -7.42 -6.78 18.08
N LEU A 26 -8.20 -6.93 17.00
CA LEU A 26 -9.33 -6.06 16.69
C LEU A 26 -10.38 -6.12 17.83
N ASN A 27 -10.71 -7.33 18.29
CA ASN A 27 -11.64 -7.53 19.39
C ASN A 27 -11.16 -6.86 20.69
N ASN A 28 -9.88 -6.99 21.02
CA ASN A 28 -9.30 -6.37 22.21
C ASN A 28 -9.27 -4.83 22.12
N LEU A 29 -8.96 -4.29 20.94
CA LEU A 29 -9.04 -2.85 20.68
C LEU A 29 -10.47 -2.34 20.86
N MET A 30 -11.46 -3.04 20.31
CA MET A 30 -12.87 -2.66 20.41
C MET A 30 -13.39 -2.73 21.85
N ASN A 31 -13.01 -3.76 22.62
CA ASN A 31 -13.34 -3.86 24.04
C ASN A 31 -12.74 -2.71 24.86
N THR A 32 -11.52 -2.31 24.53
CA THR A 32 -10.83 -1.19 25.19
C THR A 32 -11.52 0.15 24.89
N ILE A 33 -11.93 0.36 23.63
CA ILE A 33 -12.69 1.54 23.21
C ILE A 33 -14.05 1.58 23.91
N GLU A 34 -14.77 0.46 24.01
CA GLU A 34 -16.06 0.38 24.69
C GLU A 34 -15.96 0.65 26.20
N LYS A 35 -14.94 0.08 26.86
CA LYS A 35 -14.68 0.33 28.27
C LYS A 35 -14.37 1.80 28.52
N SER A 36 -13.50 2.39 27.71
CA SER A 36 -13.11 3.80 27.84
C SER A 36 -14.28 4.76 27.56
N LEU A 37 -15.10 4.47 26.55
CA LEU A 37 -16.31 5.25 26.25
C LEU A 37 -17.37 5.09 27.35
N GLY A 38 -17.53 3.90 27.94
CA GLY A 38 -18.45 3.67 29.05
C GLY A 38 -18.10 4.43 30.32
N GLU A 39 -16.81 4.55 30.62
CA GLU A 39 -16.31 5.27 31.78
C GLU A 39 -16.37 6.80 31.60
N LYS A 40 -16.17 7.31 30.38
CA LYS A 40 -15.98 8.75 30.13
C LYS A 40 -17.11 9.46 29.41
N ASN A 41 -17.90 8.76 28.59
CA ASN A 41 -19.02 9.34 27.86
C ASN A 41 -20.11 8.28 27.54
N PRO A 42 -20.99 7.97 28.51
CA PRO A 42 -22.01 6.93 28.38
C PRO A 42 -22.98 7.14 27.21
N GLU A 43 -23.28 8.40 26.84
CA GLU A 43 -24.11 8.73 25.68
C GLU A 43 -23.39 8.43 24.35
N ALA A 44 -22.09 8.71 24.26
CA ALA A 44 -21.28 8.32 23.13
C ALA A 44 -21.12 6.80 23.04
N LEU A 45 -21.05 6.08 24.17
CA LEU A 45 -21.09 4.62 24.20
C LEU A 45 -22.45 4.09 23.72
N ALA A 46 -23.57 4.67 24.16
CA ALA A 46 -24.90 4.26 23.72
C ALA A 46 -25.09 4.49 22.22
N LYS A 47 -24.56 5.60 21.69
CA LYS A 47 -24.56 5.89 20.25
C LYS A 47 -23.64 4.94 19.47
N PHE A 48 -22.43 4.69 19.98
CA PHE A 48 -21.46 3.73 19.44
C PHE A 48 -22.03 2.30 19.41
N LYS A 49 -22.71 1.87 20.48
CA LYS A 49 -23.41 0.58 20.57
C LYS A 49 -24.65 0.48 19.67
N LYS A 50 -25.32 1.59 19.38
CA LYS A 50 -26.49 1.65 18.48
C LYS A 50 -26.10 1.67 16.99
N GLU A 51 -24.91 2.19 16.69
CA GLU A 51 -24.30 2.21 15.35
C GLU A 51 -23.55 0.93 15.01
N LYS A 52 -23.01 0.26 16.03
CA LYS A 52 -22.55 -1.13 16.00
C LYS A 52 -23.74 -2.09 15.92
N ASN A 53 -24.09 -2.55 14.73
CA ASN A 53 -24.75 -3.85 14.61
C ASN A 53 -23.72 -4.98 14.79
N LEU A 54 -22.99 -4.96 15.91
CA LEU A 54 -21.96 -5.94 16.29
C LEU A 54 -22.50 -7.03 17.22
N HIS A 55 -23.83 -7.12 17.34
CA HIS A 55 -24.48 -8.27 17.94
C HIS A 55 -24.52 -9.49 16.99
N ALA A 56 -24.27 -9.29 15.69
CA ALA A 56 -24.20 -10.34 14.69
C ALA A 56 -22.88 -11.16 14.75
N ILE A 57 -21.77 -10.60 15.22
CA ILE A 57 -20.43 -11.23 15.07
C ILE A 57 -20.20 -12.42 16.03
N LYS A 58 -20.99 -12.56 17.10
CA LYS A 58 -20.78 -13.64 18.09
C LYS A 58 -21.64 -14.89 17.91
N ASN A 59 -22.69 -14.87 17.08
CA ASN A 59 -23.59 -16.01 16.85
C ASN A 59 -23.72 -16.41 15.37
N LEU A 60 -22.90 -15.84 14.47
CA LEU A 60 -23.08 -15.89 13.03
C LEU A 60 -23.08 -17.30 12.43
N ASP A 61 -22.36 -18.30 12.97
CA ASP A 61 -22.39 -19.66 12.39
C ASP A 61 -23.72 -20.39 12.61
N THR A 62 -24.43 -20.11 13.72
CA THR A 62 -25.69 -20.78 14.06
C THR A 62 -26.90 -19.99 13.59
N GLU A 63 -26.77 -18.66 13.50
CA GLU A 63 -27.81 -17.78 12.97
C GLU A 63 -27.75 -17.64 11.44
N LEU A 64 -26.60 -17.79 10.74
CA LEU A 64 -26.57 -17.87 9.27
C LEU A 64 -27.35 -19.08 8.75
N ALA A 65 -27.24 -20.23 9.41
CA ALA A 65 -27.96 -21.45 9.02
C ALA A 65 -29.49 -21.32 9.14
N ASN A 66 -29.98 -20.49 10.08
CA ASN A 66 -31.41 -20.25 10.28
C ASN A 66 -31.91 -19.02 9.50
N ALA A 67 -31.12 -17.94 9.45
CA ALA A 67 -31.44 -16.73 8.71
C ALA A 67 -31.42 -16.93 7.19
N GLN A 68 -30.62 -17.86 6.67
CA GLN A 68 -30.62 -18.23 5.25
C GLN A 68 -31.90 -19.00 4.86
N LYS A 69 -32.50 -19.72 5.81
CA LYS A 69 -33.80 -20.38 5.66
C LYS A 69 -34.96 -19.39 5.75
N ASP A 70 -34.87 -18.41 6.64
CA ASP A 70 -35.87 -17.33 6.79
C ASP A 70 -35.77 -16.30 5.64
N LEU A 71 -34.58 -16.09 5.05
CA LEU A 71 -34.40 -15.25 3.86
C LEU A 71 -34.98 -15.90 2.60
N GLU A 72 -34.93 -17.22 2.44
CA GLU A 72 -35.56 -17.92 1.32
C GLU A 72 -37.10 -17.86 1.37
N GLU A 73 -37.68 -17.78 2.57
CA GLU A 73 -39.13 -17.55 2.78
C GLU A 73 -39.52 -16.07 2.62
N ALA A 74 -38.71 -15.14 3.13
CA ALA A 74 -38.97 -13.70 3.01
C ALA A 74 -38.71 -13.15 1.60
N GLN A 75 -37.76 -13.72 0.84
CA GLN A 75 -37.50 -13.35 -0.56
C GLN A 75 -38.69 -13.73 -1.46
N LYS A 76 -39.39 -14.85 -1.15
CA LYS A 76 -40.66 -15.22 -1.80
C LYS A 76 -41.82 -14.25 -1.49
N GLU A 77 -41.80 -13.58 -0.34
CA GLU A 77 -42.78 -12.55 0.01
C GLU A 77 -42.41 -11.15 -0.54
N LEU A 78 -41.11 -10.85 -0.66
CA LEU A 78 -40.60 -9.56 -1.14
C LEU A 78 -40.59 -9.39 -2.66
N ASP A 79 -40.58 -10.48 -3.43
CA ASP A 79 -40.85 -10.43 -4.87
C ASP A 79 -42.27 -9.90 -5.20
N ASN A 80 -43.16 -9.80 -4.20
CA ASN A 80 -44.50 -9.23 -4.35
C ASN A 80 -44.62 -7.73 -4.06
N LEU A 81 -43.61 -7.04 -3.51
CA LEU A 81 -43.75 -5.63 -3.10
C LEU A 81 -42.50 -4.79 -3.38
N GLY A 82 -42.52 -4.08 -4.50
CA GLY A 82 -41.44 -3.23 -4.97
C GLY A 82 -41.28 -1.87 -4.25
N ILE A 83 -40.02 -1.43 -4.24
CA ILE A 83 -39.48 -0.04 -4.16
C ILE A 83 -39.34 0.63 -2.76
N LEU A 84 -38.08 0.87 -2.31
CA LEU A 84 -37.46 2.21 -2.05
C LEU A 84 -36.15 2.14 -1.24
N GLY A 85 -35.02 2.49 -1.85
CA GLY A 85 -33.74 2.77 -1.19
C GLY A 85 -33.32 4.24 -1.35
N LYS A 86 -33.07 4.96 -0.24
CA LYS A 86 -32.45 6.31 -0.27
C LYS A 86 -31.91 6.93 1.05
N ALA A 87 -31.74 6.22 2.18
CA ALA A 87 -31.51 6.88 3.48
C ALA A 87 -30.06 6.89 4.06
N PHE A 88 -29.04 6.26 3.47
CA PHE A 88 -27.86 5.83 4.26
C PHE A 88 -26.54 6.65 4.22
N LYS A 89 -26.47 7.88 3.69
CA LYS A 89 -25.17 8.52 3.38
C LYS A 89 -24.59 9.58 4.35
N GLY A 90 -25.15 9.80 5.55
CA GLY A 90 -24.83 10.99 6.37
C GLY A 90 -24.02 10.82 7.67
N PHE A 91 -23.70 9.61 8.13
CA PHE A 91 -23.49 9.42 9.58
C PHE A 91 -22.04 9.25 10.08
N GLY A 92 -21.15 8.58 9.34
CA GLY A 92 -19.83 8.18 9.85
C GLY A 92 -18.80 9.31 10.05
N GLN A 93 -18.90 10.41 9.30
CA GLN A 93 -17.84 11.43 9.26
C GLN A 93 -17.79 12.35 10.50
N ASN A 94 -18.86 12.43 11.31
CA ASN A 94 -18.92 13.36 12.45
C ASN A 94 -18.41 12.78 13.78
N ILE A 95 -18.18 11.47 13.84
CA ILE A 95 -17.89 10.76 15.10
C ILE A 95 -16.38 10.68 15.34
N PHE A 96 -15.62 10.36 14.28
CA PHE A 96 -14.16 10.21 14.34
C PHE A 96 -13.44 11.50 14.77
N LYS A 97 -14.00 12.66 14.40
CA LYS A 97 -13.43 13.99 14.67
C LYS A 97 -13.60 14.46 16.13
N LYS A 98 -14.62 13.98 16.84
CA LYS A 98 -14.89 14.36 18.24
C LYS A 98 -14.09 13.53 19.25
N VAL A 99 -13.79 12.27 18.92
CA VAL A 99 -13.08 11.34 19.81
C VAL A 99 -11.60 11.72 19.95
N THR A 100 -10.95 12.11 18.87
CA THR A 100 -9.52 12.43 18.82
C THR A 100 -9.14 13.73 19.53
N GLN A 101 -10.02 14.75 19.54
CA GLN A 101 -9.70 16.06 20.11
C GLN A 101 -9.87 16.16 21.64
N SER A 102 -10.55 15.19 22.26
CA SER A 102 -11.02 15.33 23.65
C SER A 102 -10.20 14.56 24.69
N MET A 103 -9.39 13.58 24.27
CA MET A 103 -8.88 12.53 25.19
C MET A 103 -7.35 12.44 25.33
N GLY A 104 -6.58 13.14 24.49
CA GLY A 104 -5.11 13.08 24.49
C GLY A 104 -4.42 13.53 25.79
N PRO A 105 -4.74 14.71 26.36
CA PRO A 105 -3.96 15.27 27.48
C PRO A 105 -4.19 14.60 28.84
N ILE A 106 -5.26 13.82 28.99
CA ILE A 106 -5.68 13.23 30.27
C ILE A 106 -4.94 11.92 30.55
N MET A 107 -4.50 11.21 29.51
CA MET A 107 -3.81 9.92 29.65
C MET A 107 -2.33 10.07 30.07
N GLU A 108 -1.68 11.17 29.70
CA GLU A 108 -0.25 11.41 29.92
C GLU A 108 0.12 11.63 31.41
N LYS A 109 -0.78 12.23 32.19
CA LYS A 109 -0.53 12.59 33.60
C LYS A 109 -0.66 11.46 34.60
N SER A 110 -1.28 10.33 34.22
CA SER A 110 -1.67 9.27 35.18
C SER A 110 -0.69 8.11 35.29
N MET A 111 0.30 8.00 34.38
CA MET A 111 1.13 6.79 34.29
C MET A 111 2.59 6.97 34.74
N ILE A 112 3.08 8.21 34.82
CA ILE A 112 4.46 8.50 35.30
C ILE A 112 4.62 8.20 36.81
N SER A 113 3.53 8.06 37.56
CA SER A 113 3.57 7.99 39.03
C SER A 113 3.75 6.59 39.63
N THR A 114 3.60 5.49 38.87
CA THR A 114 3.19 4.22 39.51
C THR A 114 4.15 3.05 39.37
N ILE A 115 5.03 2.97 38.37
CA ILE A 115 5.77 1.71 38.13
C ILE A 115 7.20 2.04 37.69
N GLY A 116 8.16 1.83 38.60
CA GLY A 116 9.59 2.02 38.39
C GLY A 116 10.25 0.88 37.59
N ASP A 117 11.55 1.07 37.32
CA ASP A 117 12.29 0.61 36.13
C ASP A 117 12.68 -0.89 36.02
N ASP A 118 12.28 -1.79 36.91
CA ASP A 118 12.78 -3.18 36.85
C ASP A 118 11.65 -4.21 36.71
N LEU A 119 11.43 -4.70 35.48
CA LEU A 119 10.99 -6.06 35.15
C LEU A 119 10.94 -6.29 33.62
N ASP A 120 11.79 -7.21 33.15
CA ASP A 120 11.91 -7.66 31.76
C ASP A 120 10.92 -8.81 31.47
N MET A 121 9.62 -8.48 31.46
CA MET A 121 8.56 -9.32 30.90
C MET A 121 7.72 -8.45 29.98
N ASP A 122 7.44 -8.93 28.76
CA ASP A 122 6.67 -8.19 27.76
C ASP A 122 5.21 -8.00 28.22
N LEU A 123 4.95 -6.84 28.82
CA LEU A 123 3.71 -6.41 29.47
C LEU A 123 2.73 -5.70 28.51
N ASP A 124 3.04 -5.63 27.21
CA ASP A 124 2.24 -4.87 26.23
C ASP A 124 0.84 -5.47 26.00
N TRP A 125 0.66 -6.77 26.23
CA TRP A 125 -0.64 -7.44 26.21
C TRP A 125 -1.50 -7.16 27.46
N VAL A 126 -0.88 -6.84 28.60
CA VAL A 126 -1.58 -6.52 29.88
C VAL A 126 -2.00 -5.05 29.92
N THR A 127 -1.25 -4.18 29.25
CA THR A 127 -1.47 -2.72 29.29
C THR A 127 -2.43 -2.19 28.23
N GLY A 128 -2.89 -3.03 27.30
CA GLY A 128 -3.75 -2.59 26.19
C GLY A 128 -3.04 -1.63 25.22
N LYS A 129 -1.71 -1.63 25.22
CA LYS A 129 -0.94 -0.95 24.17
C LYS A 129 -1.28 -1.60 22.83
N ARG A 130 -1.60 -0.76 21.85
CA ARG A 130 -1.82 -1.21 20.47
C ARG A 130 -0.57 -1.95 20.03
N LYS A 131 -0.69 -3.23 19.63
CA LYS A 131 0.33 -3.83 18.75
C LYS A 131 0.51 -2.85 17.58
N ASP A 132 1.76 -2.47 17.33
CA ASP A 132 2.09 -1.71 16.14
C ASP A 132 1.78 -2.51 14.87
N LEU A 133 1.65 -1.81 13.76
CA LEU A 133 1.32 -2.42 12.47
C LEU A 133 2.35 -3.49 12.08
N SER A 134 3.62 -3.33 12.43
CA SER A 134 4.69 -4.30 12.21
C SER A 134 4.40 -5.64 12.88
N SER A 135 3.96 -5.62 14.14
CA SER A 135 3.65 -6.82 14.91
C SER A 135 2.45 -7.56 14.33
N VAL A 136 1.43 -6.81 13.87
CA VAL A 136 0.27 -7.39 13.18
C VAL A 136 0.66 -8.02 11.84
N LEU A 137 1.42 -7.30 11.01
CA LEU A 137 1.87 -7.80 9.72
C LEU A 137 2.76 -9.04 9.90
N TYR A 138 3.63 -9.04 10.89
CA TYR A 138 4.45 -10.19 11.24
C TYR A 138 3.60 -11.42 11.62
N ASP A 139 2.60 -11.24 12.48
CA ASP A 139 1.72 -12.33 12.90
C ASP A 139 0.92 -12.91 11.71
N VAL A 140 0.33 -12.05 10.88
CA VAL A 140 -0.38 -12.46 9.66
C VAL A 140 0.55 -13.21 8.71
N THR A 141 1.79 -12.72 8.54
CA THR A 141 2.77 -13.35 7.66
C THR A 141 3.19 -14.74 8.17
N LYS A 142 3.33 -14.91 9.48
CA LYS A 142 3.59 -16.23 10.08
C LYS A 142 2.43 -17.19 9.95
N GLU A 143 1.20 -16.73 10.16
CA GLU A 143 -0.02 -17.54 9.98
C GLU A 143 -0.15 -18.06 8.55
N ARG A 144 0.39 -17.31 7.60
CA ARG A 144 0.48 -17.63 6.17
C ARG A 144 1.62 -18.60 5.81
N GLY A 145 2.37 -19.09 6.80
CA GLY A 145 3.42 -20.11 6.62
C GLY A 145 4.77 -19.56 6.13
N ILE A 146 4.96 -18.24 6.17
CA ILE A 146 6.23 -17.61 5.79
C ILE A 146 7.14 -17.56 7.02
N ASN A 147 8.19 -18.37 7.01
CA ASN A 147 9.07 -18.58 8.16
C ASN A 147 10.53 -18.15 7.95
N TYR A 148 10.86 -17.56 6.80
CA TYR A 148 12.22 -17.08 6.52
C TYR A 148 12.52 -15.85 7.36
N GLU A 149 13.54 -15.94 8.21
CA GLU A 149 13.90 -14.86 9.15
C GLU A 149 14.20 -13.54 8.44
N GLY A 150 14.89 -13.59 7.30
CA GLY A 150 15.17 -12.39 6.49
C GLY A 150 13.89 -11.72 5.97
N ILE A 151 12.93 -12.50 5.45
CA ILE A 151 11.64 -11.96 4.97
C ILE A 151 10.85 -11.36 6.13
N LEU A 152 10.80 -12.08 7.25
CA LEU A 152 10.12 -11.60 8.44
C LEU A 152 10.76 -10.32 8.99
N TYR A 153 12.08 -10.18 8.89
CA TYR A 153 12.80 -8.95 9.23
C TYR A 153 12.40 -7.78 8.31
N LEU A 154 12.32 -8.01 7.00
CA LEU A 154 11.87 -7.00 6.04
C LEU A 154 10.44 -6.52 6.37
N ILE A 155 9.53 -7.44 6.67
CA ILE A 155 8.13 -7.11 7.00
C ILE A 155 8.02 -6.33 8.29
N LYS A 156 8.77 -6.72 9.34
CA LYS A 156 8.84 -5.95 10.59
C LYS A 156 9.38 -4.53 10.37
N SER A 157 10.24 -4.34 9.38
CA SER A 157 10.86 -3.04 9.09
C SER A 157 9.95 -2.10 8.29
N LEU A 158 8.83 -2.56 7.71
CA LEU A 158 7.95 -1.74 6.87
C LEU A 158 7.51 -0.42 7.55
N PRO A 159 7.07 -0.40 8.83
CA PRO A 159 6.70 0.85 9.49
C PRO A 159 7.87 1.82 9.70
N ASP A 160 9.08 1.32 9.90
CA ASP A 160 10.28 2.18 10.03
C ASP A 160 10.63 2.82 8.69
N LEU A 161 10.52 2.06 7.60
CA LEU A 161 10.68 2.56 6.24
C LEU A 161 9.62 3.61 5.91
N GLU A 162 8.39 3.38 6.33
CA GLU A 162 7.28 4.31 6.20
C GLU A 162 7.54 5.61 6.97
N ALA A 163 7.98 5.52 8.23
CA ALA A 163 8.35 6.68 9.05
C ALA A 163 9.48 7.49 8.42
N PHE A 164 10.49 6.81 7.86
CA PHE A 164 11.56 7.45 7.11
C PHE A 164 11.01 8.21 5.90
N LEU A 165 10.13 7.61 5.12
CA LEU A 165 9.52 8.24 3.95
C LEU A 165 8.63 9.44 4.32
N TYR A 166 7.88 9.36 5.42
CA TYR A 166 7.15 10.52 5.97
C TYR A 166 8.10 11.68 6.32
N SER A 167 9.23 11.38 6.96
CA SER A 167 10.20 12.41 7.39
C SER A 167 10.97 13.04 6.23
N THR A 168 11.14 12.29 5.13
CA THR A 168 11.93 12.71 3.97
C THR A 168 11.08 13.17 2.80
N ASN A 169 9.75 13.02 2.83
CA ASN A 169 8.95 13.51 1.72
C ASN A 169 8.84 15.03 1.75
N VAL A 170 9.56 15.65 0.81
CA VAL A 170 9.63 17.10 0.69
C VAL A 170 8.61 17.69 -0.27
N ARG A 171 7.76 16.85 -0.89
CA ARG A 171 6.62 17.29 -1.72
C ARG A 171 5.31 17.05 -0.99
N LYS A 172 4.32 17.92 -1.24
CA LYS A 172 2.97 17.91 -0.63
C LYS A 172 2.15 16.62 -0.81
N TYR A 173 2.67 15.63 -1.54
CA TYR A 173 1.94 14.42 -1.91
C TYR A 173 2.78 13.20 -1.53
N TYR A 174 2.63 12.76 -0.30
CA TYR A 174 3.07 11.44 0.13
C TYR A 174 1.89 10.47 0.10
N ARG A 175 2.14 9.21 -0.18
CA ARG A 175 1.15 8.13 -0.11
C ARG A 175 1.76 7.06 0.78
N ASP A 176 0.96 6.51 1.69
CA ASP A 176 1.43 5.52 2.65
C ASP A 176 1.71 4.19 1.92
N HIS A 177 2.97 3.73 1.92
CA HIS A 177 3.41 2.58 1.14
C HIS A 177 3.11 1.28 1.89
N THR A 178 3.23 1.26 3.22
CA THR A 178 2.89 0.08 4.02
C THR A 178 1.40 -0.24 3.93
N GLU A 179 0.56 0.78 4.11
CA GLU A 179 -0.89 0.67 3.95
C GLU A 179 -1.31 0.28 2.52
N HIS A 180 -0.57 0.74 1.51
CA HIS A 180 -0.80 0.37 0.12
C HIS A 180 -0.43 -1.11 -0.14
N ALA A 181 0.76 -1.54 0.27
CA ALA A 181 1.26 -2.91 0.09
C ALA A 181 0.34 -3.96 0.73
N LEU A 182 -0.17 -3.67 1.94
CA LEU A 182 -1.18 -4.52 2.58
C LEU A 182 -2.46 -4.62 1.74
N ARG A 183 -2.98 -3.50 1.23
CA ARG A 183 -4.19 -3.50 0.40
C ARG A 183 -3.99 -4.23 -0.94
N VAL A 184 -2.79 -4.16 -1.52
CA VAL A 184 -2.40 -4.96 -2.70
C VAL A 184 -2.43 -6.44 -2.37
N ALA A 185 -1.79 -6.85 -1.26
CA ALA A 185 -1.77 -8.25 -0.82
C ALA A 185 -3.19 -8.80 -0.60
N VAL A 186 -4.03 -8.08 0.16
CA VAL A 186 -5.40 -8.52 0.46
C VAL A 186 -6.28 -8.56 -0.79
N LEU A 187 -6.20 -7.54 -1.65
CA LEU A 187 -7.00 -7.50 -2.88
C LEU A 187 -6.63 -8.66 -3.81
N GLY A 188 -5.34 -8.94 -3.98
CA GLY A 188 -4.95 -10.06 -4.83
C GLY A 188 -5.26 -11.42 -4.24
N ASP A 189 -5.16 -11.60 -2.92
CA ASP A 189 -5.55 -12.85 -2.25
C ASP A 189 -7.04 -13.15 -2.53
N PHE A 190 -7.89 -12.13 -2.42
CA PHE A 190 -9.30 -12.22 -2.82
C PHE A 190 -9.48 -12.54 -4.31
N LEU A 191 -8.79 -11.83 -5.21
CA LEU A 191 -8.94 -12.01 -6.65
C LEU A 191 -8.46 -13.39 -7.13
N LEU A 192 -7.45 -13.97 -6.48
CA LEU A 192 -6.96 -15.32 -6.76
C LEU A 192 -8.07 -16.37 -6.56
N GLU A 193 -8.99 -16.16 -5.63
CA GLU A 193 -10.11 -17.07 -5.34
C GLU A 193 -11.27 -16.96 -6.34
N GLN A 194 -11.25 -15.98 -7.25
CA GLN A 194 -12.38 -15.73 -8.15
C GLN A 194 -12.25 -16.54 -9.45
N ASP A 195 -13.40 -16.99 -9.96
CA ASP A 195 -13.54 -17.59 -11.29
C ASP A 195 -14.03 -16.53 -12.29
N PHE A 196 -13.26 -16.33 -13.35
CA PHE A 196 -13.55 -15.37 -14.42
C PHE A 196 -14.08 -16.04 -15.70
N GLY A 197 -14.70 -17.22 -15.58
CA GLY A 197 -15.30 -17.98 -16.68
C GLY A 197 -14.33 -18.92 -17.41
N SER A 198 -13.03 -18.78 -17.15
CA SER A 198 -11.96 -19.66 -17.66
C SER A 198 -11.38 -20.57 -16.56
N GLY A 199 -12.01 -20.60 -15.39
CA GLY A 199 -11.53 -21.23 -14.16
C GLY A 199 -11.04 -20.22 -13.12
N GLU A 200 -10.82 -20.71 -11.90
CA GLU A 200 -10.26 -19.92 -10.79
C GLU A 200 -8.91 -19.29 -11.19
N LEU A 201 -8.75 -17.99 -10.91
CA LEU A 201 -7.53 -17.26 -11.24
C LEU A 201 -6.29 -17.93 -10.59
N LEU A 202 -6.40 -18.37 -9.35
CA LEU A 202 -5.35 -19.11 -8.66
C LEU A 202 -4.92 -20.36 -9.43
N GLY A 203 -5.89 -21.11 -9.98
CA GLY A 203 -5.60 -22.30 -10.76
C GLY A 203 -4.89 -21.99 -12.06
N ILE A 204 -5.32 -20.94 -12.76
CA ILE A 204 -4.68 -20.51 -14.01
C ILE A 204 -3.24 -20.04 -13.76
N ILE A 205 -3.01 -19.21 -12.75
CA ILE A 205 -1.66 -18.73 -12.42
C ILE A 205 -0.78 -19.89 -11.95
N SER A 206 -1.31 -20.79 -11.10
CA SER A 206 -0.60 -21.99 -10.64
C SER A 206 -0.14 -22.87 -11.81
N GLU A 207 -1.02 -23.12 -12.80
CA GLU A 207 -0.69 -23.89 -14.00
C GLU A 207 0.40 -23.20 -14.84
N LEU A 208 0.24 -21.91 -15.14
CA LEU A 208 1.19 -21.16 -15.96
C LEU A 208 2.57 -20.98 -15.29
N THR A 209 2.61 -20.97 -13.96
CA THR A 209 3.85 -20.79 -13.20
C THR A 209 4.49 -22.08 -12.74
N GLU A 210 3.76 -23.20 -12.84
CA GLU A 210 4.11 -24.51 -12.26
C GLU A 210 4.34 -24.43 -10.73
N ILE A 211 3.64 -23.51 -10.06
CA ILE A 211 3.70 -23.34 -8.60
C ILE A 211 2.44 -23.94 -8.00
N ASP A 212 2.59 -24.73 -6.93
CA ASP A 212 1.48 -25.23 -6.13
C ASP A 212 0.52 -24.11 -5.68
N LYS A 213 -0.80 -24.37 -5.75
CA LYS A 213 -1.85 -23.38 -5.42
C LYS A 213 -1.73 -22.87 -3.99
N ASP A 214 -1.49 -23.76 -3.03
CA ASP A 214 -1.44 -23.39 -1.61
C ASP A 214 -0.19 -22.56 -1.32
N LYS A 215 0.97 -22.95 -1.87
CA LYS A 215 2.21 -22.17 -1.77
C LYS A 215 2.07 -20.81 -2.45
N LEU A 216 1.43 -20.75 -3.61
CA LEU A 216 1.21 -19.51 -4.35
C LEU A 216 0.34 -18.53 -3.55
N LYS A 217 -0.85 -18.98 -3.12
CA LYS A 217 -1.81 -18.13 -2.43
C LYS A 217 -1.34 -17.75 -1.03
N ASN A 218 -1.00 -18.74 -0.21
CA ASN A 218 -0.76 -18.49 1.20
C ASN A 218 0.59 -17.81 1.44
N ASN A 219 1.61 -18.07 0.61
CA ASN A 219 2.96 -17.59 0.88
C ASN A 219 3.41 -16.55 -0.19
N LEU A 220 3.55 -16.98 -1.43
CA LEU A 220 4.25 -16.19 -2.46
C LEU A 220 3.52 -14.91 -2.84
N TRP A 221 2.18 -14.94 -2.95
CA TRP A 221 1.40 -13.75 -3.23
C TRP A 221 1.49 -12.70 -2.12
N TRP A 222 1.43 -13.12 -0.86
CA TRP A 222 1.57 -12.21 0.28
C TRP A 222 2.93 -11.54 0.31
N ILE A 223 4.02 -12.27 0.02
CA ILE A 223 5.36 -11.69 -0.13
C ILE A 223 5.38 -10.70 -1.29
N THR A 224 4.78 -11.05 -2.43
CA THR A 224 4.68 -10.18 -3.61
C THR A 224 4.03 -8.86 -3.26
N GLY A 225 2.83 -8.91 -2.66
CA GLY A 225 2.07 -7.72 -2.30
C GLY A 225 2.74 -6.88 -1.21
N LEU A 226 3.30 -7.50 -0.17
CA LEU A 226 3.90 -6.78 0.96
C LEU A 226 5.26 -6.16 0.65
N LEU A 227 6.06 -6.78 -0.23
CA LEU A 227 7.45 -6.37 -0.44
C LEU A 227 7.72 -5.66 -1.77
N HIS A 228 6.76 -5.57 -2.70
CA HIS A 228 7.02 -4.99 -4.04
C HIS A 228 7.63 -3.58 -3.98
N ASP A 229 7.25 -2.78 -2.98
CA ASP A 229 7.66 -1.38 -2.80
C ASP A 229 8.75 -1.15 -1.74
N ILE A 230 9.31 -2.21 -1.13
CA ILE A 230 10.28 -2.06 -0.02
C ILE A 230 11.58 -1.32 -0.41
N GLY A 231 11.93 -1.31 -1.70
CA GLY A 231 13.06 -0.57 -2.25
C GLY A 231 12.83 0.95 -2.41
N TYR A 232 11.60 1.44 -2.24
CA TYR A 232 11.24 2.84 -2.46
C TYR A 232 12.01 3.85 -1.58
N PRO A 233 12.23 3.61 -0.28
CA PRO A 233 13.04 4.47 0.60
C PRO A 233 14.43 4.77 0.05
N LEU A 234 15.12 3.77 -0.49
CA LEU A 234 16.48 3.94 -1.00
C LEU A 234 16.49 4.86 -2.24
N GLY A 235 15.53 4.69 -3.15
CA GLY A 235 15.35 5.57 -4.30
C GLY A 235 15.01 7.01 -3.91
N LYS A 236 14.31 7.22 -2.78
CA LYS A 236 14.03 8.57 -2.26
C LYS A 236 15.20 9.18 -1.53
N MET A 237 15.98 8.40 -0.79
CA MET A 237 17.08 8.89 0.04
C MET A 237 18.09 9.70 -0.77
N SER A 238 18.44 9.26 -1.99
CA SER A 238 19.37 9.96 -2.88
C SER A 238 18.91 11.38 -3.26
N THR A 239 17.60 11.64 -3.29
CA THR A 239 17.04 12.95 -3.69
C THR A 239 16.57 13.79 -2.51
N ALA A 240 15.87 13.18 -1.57
CA ALA A 240 15.23 13.86 -0.46
C ALA A 240 16.23 14.40 0.57
N VAL A 241 17.28 13.65 0.89
CA VAL A 241 18.32 14.10 1.83
C VAL A 241 19.01 15.34 1.29
N ASN A 242 19.45 15.31 0.03
CA ASN A 242 20.08 16.46 -0.62
C ASN A 242 19.14 17.67 -0.68
N TYR A 243 17.89 17.47 -1.09
CA TYR A 243 16.93 18.57 -1.13
C TYR A 243 16.71 19.17 0.27
N SER A 244 16.40 18.33 1.27
CA SER A 244 16.00 18.79 2.60
C SER A 244 17.17 19.46 3.32
N LEU A 245 18.31 18.77 3.43
CA LEU A 245 19.49 19.28 4.11
C LEU A 245 19.98 20.57 3.47
N MET A 246 20.12 20.61 2.14
CA MET A 246 20.66 21.80 1.47
C MET A 246 19.71 22.98 1.59
N ASN A 247 18.40 22.81 1.37
CA ASN A 247 17.47 23.92 1.49
C ASN A 247 17.40 24.48 2.91
N GLN A 248 17.56 23.64 3.95
CA GLN A 248 17.64 24.14 5.32
C GLN A 248 18.94 24.93 5.57
N LEU A 249 20.09 24.44 5.10
CA LEU A 249 21.35 25.18 5.19
C LEU A 249 21.30 26.53 4.46
N LEU A 250 20.72 26.55 3.24
CA LEU A 250 20.56 27.77 2.45
C LEU A 250 19.65 28.81 3.14
N LYS A 251 18.63 28.35 3.87
CA LYS A 251 17.74 29.21 4.69
C LYS A 251 18.42 29.74 5.94
N CYS A 252 19.20 28.91 6.64
CA CYS A 252 19.89 29.29 7.88
C CYS A 252 21.07 30.24 7.63
N TYR A 253 21.72 30.12 6.47
CA TYR A 253 22.89 30.92 6.11
C TYR A 253 22.67 31.72 4.81
N PRO A 254 21.64 32.58 4.76
CA PRO A 254 21.20 33.22 3.52
C PRO A 254 22.17 34.28 2.97
N THR A 255 23.16 34.68 3.77
CA THR A 255 24.13 35.73 3.45
C THR A 255 25.55 35.21 3.25
N LEU A 256 25.77 33.89 3.38
CA LEU A 256 27.07 33.28 3.15
C LEU A 256 27.15 32.72 1.74
N ASP A 257 28.32 32.86 1.11
CA ASP A 257 28.63 32.12 -0.10
C ASP A 257 28.96 30.68 0.29
N LEU A 258 28.20 29.74 -0.24
CA LEU A 258 28.28 28.32 0.13
C LEU A 258 28.73 27.49 -1.07
N LYS A 259 29.63 26.55 -0.80
CA LYS A 259 29.99 25.47 -1.73
C LYS A 259 29.58 24.16 -1.10
N PHE A 260 28.80 23.37 -1.82
CA PHE A 260 28.30 22.09 -1.33
C PHE A 260 28.52 20.99 -2.35
N SER A 261 28.92 19.82 -1.88
CA SER A 261 28.93 18.59 -2.67
C SER A 261 27.76 17.72 -2.22
N PRO A 262 26.76 17.48 -3.09
CA PRO A 262 25.68 16.52 -2.82
C PRO A 262 26.17 15.16 -2.35
N ILE A 263 25.34 14.46 -1.58
CA ILE A 263 25.59 13.09 -1.12
C ILE A 263 24.96 12.14 -2.14
N GLU A 264 25.73 11.23 -2.71
CA GLU A 264 25.21 10.19 -3.60
C GLU A 264 25.13 8.85 -2.87
N ILE A 265 24.04 8.11 -3.12
CA ILE A 265 23.78 6.82 -2.51
C ILE A 265 23.42 5.85 -3.63
N GLY A 266 24.10 4.72 -3.66
CA GLY A 266 23.89 3.63 -4.60
C GLY A 266 24.30 2.30 -3.99
N LEU A 267 24.21 1.23 -4.77
CA LEU A 267 24.59 -0.10 -4.33
C LEU A 267 26.11 -0.28 -4.37
N SER A 268 26.66 -0.93 -3.34
CA SER A 268 27.98 -1.55 -3.43
C SER A 268 27.86 -2.83 -4.25
N TRP A 269 28.81 -3.02 -5.16
CA TRP A 269 28.94 -4.24 -5.98
C TRP A 269 30.03 -5.18 -5.44
N GLU A 270 30.49 -4.94 -4.20
CA GLU A 270 31.50 -5.77 -3.53
C GLU A 270 30.90 -7.06 -2.93
N GLY A 271 29.58 -7.15 -2.81
CA GLY A 271 28.87 -8.33 -2.33
C GLY A 271 28.35 -9.21 -3.46
N LYS A 272 27.29 -9.98 -3.17
CA LYS A 272 26.69 -10.96 -4.09
C LYS A 272 25.55 -10.40 -4.98
N GLN A 273 25.45 -9.08 -5.11
CA GLN A 273 24.33 -8.42 -5.81
C GLN A 273 24.27 -8.81 -7.29
N LYS A 274 25.43 -9.02 -7.91
CA LYS A 274 25.50 -9.40 -9.32
C LYS A 274 24.91 -10.80 -9.54
N GLU A 275 25.21 -11.74 -8.66
CA GLU A 275 24.71 -13.10 -8.72
C GLU A 275 23.19 -13.15 -8.47
N TYR A 276 22.66 -12.32 -7.58
CA TYR A 276 21.21 -12.17 -7.42
C TYR A 276 20.55 -11.55 -8.65
N LEU A 277 21.17 -10.55 -9.29
CA LEU A 277 20.66 -10.01 -10.55
C LEU A 277 20.59 -11.09 -11.63
N GLU A 278 21.62 -11.93 -11.75
CA GLU A 278 21.64 -13.02 -12.72
C GLU A 278 20.48 -14.01 -12.49
N ILE A 279 20.09 -14.26 -11.23
CA ILE A 279 18.89 -15.05 -10.89
C ILE A 279 17.62 -14.36 -11.36
N ILE A 280 17.46 -13.06 -11.09
CA ILE A 280 16.28 -12.30 -11.52
C ILE A 280 16.18 -12.28 -13.06
N GLU A 281 17.30 -12.12 -13.74
CA GLU A 281 17.37 -12.00 -15.20
C GLU A 281 17.09 -13.32 -15.94
N GLU A 282 17.09 -14.46 -15.25
CA GLU A 282 16.93 -15.77 -15.88
C GLU A 282 15.59 -15.91 -16.62
N GLY A 283 15.64 -16.35 -17.88
CA GLY A 283 14.46 -16.50 -18.72
C GLY A 283 13.81 -15.20 -19.22
N LEU A 284 14.28 -14.02 -18.81
CA LEU A 284 13.72 -12.74 -19.25
C LEU A 284 14.27 -12.29 -20.62
N SER A 285 13.48 -11.45 -21.32
CA SER A 285 13.88 -10.78 -22.57
C SER A 285 15.11 -9.89 -22.39
N ILE A 286 15.78 -9.59 -23.51
CA ILE A 286 16.96 -8.71 -23.52
C ILE A 286 16.58 -7.31 -23.03
N GLU A 287 15.41 -6.82 -23.44
CA GLU A 287 14.88 -5.51 -23.07
C GLU A 287 14.63 -5.42 -21.57
N ALA A 288 14.02 -6.44 -20.97
CA ALA A 288 13.80 -6.51 -19.52
C ALA A 288 15.14 -6.52 -18.76
N LYS A 289 16.12 -7.31 -19.20
CA LYS A 289 17.46 -7.38 -18.59
C LYS A 289 18.16 -6.03 -18.59
N ILE A 290 18.10 -5.28 -19.69
CA ILE A 290 18.67 -3.93 -19.78
C ILE A 290 18.03 -3.02 -18.74
N LEU A 291 16.69 -2.99 -18.65
CA LEU A 291 15.98 -2.14 -17.70
C LEU A 291 16.28 -2.50 -16.25
N ILE A 292 16.38 -3.80 -15.93
CA ILE A 292 16.76 -4.29 -14.60
C ILE A 292 18.15 -3.78 -14.22
N ARG A 293 19.13 -3.91 -15.14
CA ARG A 293 20.50 -3.44 -14.93
C ARG A 293 20.59 -1.92 -14.80
N GLU A 294 19.86 -1.19 -15.63
CA GLU A 294 19.73 0.28 -15.52
C GLU A 294 19.13 0.69 -14.17
N GLY A 295 18.12 -0.05 -13.69
CA GLY A 295 17.43 0.18 -12.42
C GLY A 295 18.32 0.08 -11.19
N VAL A 296 19.51 -0.50 -11.30
CA VAL A 296 20.52 -0.53 -10.22
C VAL A 296 21.85 0.06 -10.64
N ASN A 297 21.90 0.68 -11.83
CA ASN A 297 23.10 1.26 -12.40
C ASN A 297 24.26 0.25 -12.56
N SER A 298 23.99 -1.03 -12.84
CA SER A 298 25.01 -2.10 -12.85
C SER A 298 26.01 -2.03 -14.03
N GLU A 299 25.63 -1.40 -15.15
CA GLU A 299 26.55 -1.19 -16.28
C GLU A 299 27.72 -0.25 -15.92
N THR A 300 27.63 0.44 -14.78
CA THR A 300 28.74 1.22 -14.20
C THR A 300 29.72 0.41 -13.37
N THR A 301 29.70 -0.94 -13.39
CA THR A 301 30.73 -1.77 -12.72
C THR A 301 32.19 -1.46 -13.13
N LYS A 302 32.40 -0.68 -14.21
CA LYS A 302 33.70 -0.08 -14.58
C LYS A 302 33.76 1.45 -14.56
N ALA A 303 32.65 2.14 -14.32
CA ALA A 303 32.61 3.60 -14.25
C ALA A 303 32.57 4.01 -12.78
N GLU A 304 33.50 4.89 -12.37
CA GLU A 304 33.54 5.42 -11.01
C GLU A 304 32.15 5.84 -10.54
N PHE A 305 31.79 5.49 -9.30
CA PHE A 305 30.58 5.98 -8.65
C PHE A 305 30.48 7.50 -8.89
N PRO A 306 29.35 8.00 -9.44
CA PRO A 306 29.31 9.33 -10.02
C PRO A 306 29.67 10.36 -8.96
N LYS A 307 30.78 11.08 -9.19
CA LYS A 307 31.22 12.15 -8.30
C LYS A 307 30.21 13.31 -8.40
N PRO A 308 29.49 13.64 -7.33
CA PRO A 308 28.46 14.68 -7.39
C PRO A 308 29.11 16.02 -7.74
N LYS A 309 28.46 16.76 -8.65
CA LYS A 309 28.97 18.06 -9.09
C LYS A 309 28.79 19.09 -7.96
N ILE A 310 29.89 19.74 -7.59
CA ILE A 310 29.89 20.82 -6.60
C ILE A 310 28.90 21.92 -7.03
N GLN A 311 28.02 22.29 -6.11
CA GLN A 311 27.04 23.36 -6.24
C GLN A 311 27.56 24.61 -5.54
N ASN A 312 27.54 25.74 -6.22
CA ASN A 312 27.94 27.03 -5.67
C ASN A 312 26.70 27.91 -5.49
N PHE A 313 26.49 28.41 -4.28
CA PHE A 313 25.43 29.35 -3.95
C PHE A 313 26.06 30.66 -3.53
N VAL A 314 25.96 31.65 -4.40
CA VAL A 314 26.52 32.98 -4.17
C VAL A 314 25.41 33.90 -3.72
N THR A 315 25.69 34.64 -2.65
CA THR A 315 24.75 35.55 -2.03
C THR A 315 24.29 36.58 -3.05
N ASN A 316 22.98 36.71 -3.21
CA ASN A 316 22.42 37.66 -4.16
C ASN A 316 22.61 39.08 -3.62
N ARG A 317 23.17 40.01 -4.42
CA ARG A 317 23.50 41.40 -3.99
C ARG A 317 22.30 42.18 -3.45
N ASN A 318 21.09 41.71 -3.72
CA ASN A 318 19.83 42.33 -3.29
C ASN A 318 19.34 41.83 -1.91
N GLY A 319 20.11 40.99 -1.20
CA GLY A 319 19.79 40.55 0.17
C GLY A 319 18.60 39.58 0.31
N LYS A 320 18.11 39.01 -0.79
CA LYS A 320 16.91 38.14 -0.82
C LYS A 320 17.16 36.66 -0.51
N GLY A 321 18.32 36.32 0.05
CA GLY A 321 18.73 34.94 0.35
C GLY A 321 19.02 34.09 -0.90
N HIS A 322 19.29 32.80 -0.68
CA HIS A 322 19.55 31.84 -1.74
C HIS A 322 18.24 31.30 -2.36
N PRO A 323 18.20 31.01 -3.67
CA PRO A 323 17.06 30.35 -4.29
C PRO A 323 16.90 28.92 -3.77
N GLU A 324 15.68 28.39 -3.89
CA GLU A 324 15.40 26.99 -3.57
C GLU A 324 16.23 26.06 -4.46
N PHE A 325 16.89 25.09 -3.84
CA PHE A 325 17.67 24.08 -4.51
C PHE A 325 16.83 22.85 -4.86
N THR A 326 16.91 22.40 -6.11
CA THR A 326 16.33 21.13 -6.53
C THR A 326 17.42 20.15 -6.92
N TYR A 327 17.46 19.00 -6.24
CA TYR A 327 18.40 17.93 -6.59
C TYR A 327 17.83 16.92 -7.56
N LYS A 328 18.66 16.46 -8.49
CA LYS A 328 18.41 15.28 -9.32
C LYS A 328 19.65 14.41 -9.25
N SER A 329 19.55 13.25 -8.60
CA SER A 329 20.63 12.26 -8.61
C SER A 329 20.83 11.74 -10.04
N PRO A 330 22.10 11.54 -10.49
CA PRO A 330 22.41 10.82 -11.71
C PRO A 330 22.13 9.32 -11.55
N ILE A 331 22.07 8.81 -10.31
CA ILE A 331 21.71 7.43 -10.00
C ILE A 331 20.18 7.36 -9.86
N LYS A 332 19.53 6.57 -10.72
CA LYS A 332 18.10 6.29 -10.62
C LYS A 332 17.92 4.84 -10.20
N LEU A 333 17.79 4.63 -8.89
CA LEU A 333 17.46 3.32 -8.36
C LEU A 333 15.97 3.04 -8.59
N ASP A 334 15.69 1.95 -9.27
CA ASP A 334 14.34 1.41 -9.48
C ASP A 334 13.91 0.63 -8.23
N HIS A 335 12.78 1.03 -7.62
CA HIS A 335 12.37 0.41 -6.37
C HIS A 335 11.96 -1.06 -6.55
N GLY A 336 11.38 -1.44 -7.70
CA GLY A 336 11.04 -2.83 -7.97
C GLY A 336 12.28 -3.71 -8.01
N VAL A 337 13.33 -3.28 -8.73
CA VAL A 337 14.59 -4.05 -8.80
C VAL A 337 15.26 -4.14 -7.43
N ILE A 338 15.28 -3.04 -6.66
CA ILE A 338 15.84 -3.04 -5.30
C ILE A 338 15.04 -3.98 -4.39
N SER A 339 13.70 -3.93 -4.43
CA SER A 339 12.83 -4.82 -3.67
C SER A 339 13.10 -6.30 -3.99
N ALA A 340 13.28 -6.63 -5.27
CA ALA A 340 13.59 -7.98 -5.71
C ALA A 340 14.95 -8.47 -5.18
N LEU A 341 15.98 -7.63 -5.21
CA LEU A 341 17.29 -7.94 -4.64
C LEU A 341 17.22 -8.12 -3.12
N CYS A 342 16.47 -7.27 -2.42
CA CYS A 342 16.25 -7.41 -0.97
C CYS A 342 15.56 -8.73 -0.63
N LEU A 343 14.56 -9.15 -1.42
CA LEU A 343 13.88 -10.42 -1.25
C LEU A 343 14.85 -11.60 -1.41
N LEU A 344 15.59 -11.67 -2.53
CA LEU A 344 16.51 -12.79 -2.76
C LEU A 344 17.61 -12.86 -1.69
N ASN A 345 18.19 -11.71 -1.32
CA ASN A 345 19.20 -11.67 -0.26
C ASN A 345 18.65 -12.05 1.13
N SER A 346 17.33 -11.97 1.32
CA SER A 346 16.67 -12.37 2.58
C SER A 346 16.33 -13.85 2.64
N LEU A 347 16.44 -14.57 1.53
CA LEU A 347 16.15 -16.00 1.43
C LEU A 347 17.38 -16.85 1.73
N GLY A 348 18.55 -16.45 1.25
CA GLY A 348 19.78 -17.23 1.38
C GLY A 348 20.85 -16.76 0.41
N SER A 349 21.91 -17.55 0.24
CA SER A 349 22.95 -17.22 -0.73
C SER A 349 22.50 -17.51 -2.18
N PRO A 350 23.07 -16.86 -3.22
CA PRO A 350 22.71 -17.13 -4.60
C PRO A 350 22.89 -18.61 -5.01
N GLU A 351 23.89 -19.28 -4.45
CA GLU A 351 24.15 -20.70 -4.71
C GLU A 351 23.02 -21.57 -4.15
N GLU A 352 22.64 -21.33 -2.90
CA GLU A 352 21.52 -22.02 -2.25
C GLU A 352 20.20 -21.82 -3.01
N ILE A 353 19.94 -20.59 -3.46
CA ILE A 353 18.72 -20.23 -4.20
C ILE A 353 18.67 -20.93 -5.57
N LYS A 354 19.81 -21.06 -6.27
CA LYS A 354 19.88 -21.69 -7.58
C LYS A 354 19.79 -23.21 -7.52
N GLU A 355 20.33 -23.83 -6.48
CA GLU A 355 20.43 -25.29 -6.36
C GLU A 355 19.17 -25.95 -5.76
N ASN A 356 18.31 -25.18 -5.09
CA ASN A 356 17.13 -25.71 -4.42
C ASN A 356 15.83 -25.28 -5.12
N ASP A 357 15.14 -26.28 -5.69
CA ASP A 357 13.85 -26.14 -6.39
C ASP A 357 12.76 -25.48 -5.51
N ASP A 358 12.86 -25.54 -4.18
CA ASP A 358 11.92 -24.86 -3.28
C ASP A 358 11.90 -23.34 -3.48
N TYR A 359 12.98 -22.76 -4.02
CA TYR A 359 13.10 -21.33 -4.26
C TYR A 359 12.51 -20.85 -5.59
N ILE A 360 12.13 -21.75 -6.51
CA ILE A 360 11.66 -21.37 -7.85
C ILE A 360 10.46 -20.39 -7.81
N GLY A 361 9.54 -20.60 -6.86
CA GLY A 361 8.41 -19.71 -6.66
C GLY A 361 8.84 -18.32 -6.18
N TYR A 362 9.83 -18.23 -5.29
CA TYR A 362 10.36 -16.95 -4.80
C TYR A 362 11.15 -16.21 -5.87
N ILE A 363 11.86 -16.93 -6.75
CA ILE A 363 12.53 -16.34 -7.91
C ILE A 363 11.49 -15.70 -8.84
N LYS A 364 10.39 -16.39 -9.15
CA LYS A 364 9.27 -15.83 -9.94
C LYS A 364 8.62 -14.62 -9.26
N VAL A 365 8.51 -14.60 -7.93
CA VAL A 365 8.07 -13.42 -7.17
C VAL A 365 9.07 -12.26 -7.32
N ALA A 366 10.37 -12.52 -7.16
CA ALA A 366 11.40 -11.50 -7.32
C ALA A 366 11.40 -10.92 -8.75
N GLN A 367 11.17 -11.75 -9.77
CA GLN A 367 10.98 -11.30 -11.15
C GLN A 367 9.76 -10.40 -11.31
N ALA A 368 8.60 -10.82 -10.79
CA ALA A 368 7.39 -10.02 -10.83
C ALA A 368 7.58 -8.65 -10.17
N ILE A 369 8.22 -8.63 -8.99
CA ILE A 369 8.57 -7.41 -8.27
C ILE A 369 9.57 -6.55 -9.07
N ALA A 370 10.61 -7.12 -9.68
CA ALA A 370 11.57 -6.36 -10.47
C ALA A 370 10.93 -5.68 -11.68
N LEU A 371 9.96 -6.35 -12.30
CA LEU A 371 9.32 -5.92 -13.54
C LEU A 371 8.22 -4.87 -13.34
N HIS A 372 7.58 -4.79 -12.17
CA HIS A 372 6.31 -4.08 -12.02
C HIS A 372 6.38 -2.56 -12.27
N ASN A 373 7.54 -1.92 -12.01
CA ASN A 373 7.67 -0.47 -12.09
C ASN A 373 8.08 0.05 -13.48
N PHE A 374 8.53 -0.80 -14.42
CA PHE A 374 9.01 -0.30 -15.71
C PHE A 374 7.88 0.26 -16.58
N LYS A 375 8.14 1.43 -17.18
CA LYS A 375 7.13 2.16 -17.98
C LYS A 375 7.07 1.72 -19.44
N THR A 376 8.06 0.96 -19.89
CA THR A 376 8.14 0.43 -21.25
C THR A 376 7.23 -0.78 -21.38
N LYS A 377 6.52 -0.96 -22.50
CA LYS A 377 5.76 -2.20 -22.74
C LYS A 377 6.75 -3.35 -22.97
N LEU A 378 6.66 -4.38 -22.15
CA LEU A 378 7.54 -5.55 -22.18
C LEU A 378 6.76 -6.81 -22.56
N ASN A 379 7.45 -7.81 -23.11
CA ASN A 379 6.85 -9.11 -23.41
C ASN A 379 6.42 -9.85 -22.13
N GLU A 380 7.08 -9.53 -21.02
CA GLU A 380 6.81 -10.01 -19.66
C GLU A 380 5.52 -9.42 -19.07
N TYR A 381 4.83 -8.52 -19.78
CA TYR A 381 3.52 -8.02 -19.36
C TYR A 381 2.37 -8.74 -20.05
N ILE A 382 2.66 -9.84 -20.73
CA ILE A 382 1.65 -10.76 -21.25
C ILE A 382 1.31 -11.76 -20.15
N PHE A 383 0.03 -11.84 -19.76
CA PHE A 383 -0.44 -12.73 -18.68
C PHE A 383 0.00 -14.18 -18.89
N ASP A 384 -0.14 -14.71 -20.11
CA ASP A 384 0.24 -16.09 -20.46
C ASP A 384 1.75 -16.38 -20.28
N LYS A 385 2.61 -15.34 -20.23
CA LYS A 385 4.08 -15.49 -20.09
C LYS A 385 4.55 -15.27 -18.67
N GLN A 386 4.04 -14.24 -18.00
CA GLN A 386 4.48 -13.81 -16.67
C GLN A 386 3.26 -13.35 -15.86
N PRO A 387 2.40 -14.31 -15.45
CA PRO A 387 1.11 -13.98 -14.84
C PRO A 387 1.24 -13.23 -13.52
N LEU A 388 2.30 -13.49 -12.74
CA LEU A 388 2.54 -12.79 -11.47
C LEU A 388 2.92 -11.32 -11.68
N ALA A 389 3.75 -11.01 -12.67
CA ALA A 389 4.12 -9.64 -13.00
C ALA A 389 2.90 -8.85 -13.50
N PHE A 390 2.14 -9.44 -14.43
CA PHE A 390 0.88 -8.87 -14.91
C PHE A 390 -0.08 -8.58 -13.75
N PHE A 391 -0.28 -9.57 -12.88
CA PHE A 391 -1.26 -9.49 -11.80
C PHE A 391 -0.86 -8.48 -10.73
N LEU A 392 0.42 -8.45 -10.34
CA LEU A 392 0.96 -7.43 -9.44
C LEU A 392 0.74 -6.02 -10.01
N MET A 393 1.10 -5.79 -11.27
CA MET A 393 0.92 -4.48 -11.91
C MET A 393 -0.54 -4.06 -12.00
N LEU A 394 -1.43 -5.00 -12.33
CA LEU A 394 -2.86 -4.73 -12.40
C LEU A 394 -3.38 -4.28 -11.02
N ILE A 395 -3.05 -5.02 -9.97
CA ILE A 395 -3.55 -4.74 -8.62
C ILE A 395 -2.94 -3.48 -8.03
N ASP A 396 -1.63 -3.27 -8.16
CA ASP A 396 -0.96 -2.04 -7.73
C ASP A 396 -1.63 -0.81 -8.37
N GLU A 397 -1.85 -0.85 -9.69
CA GLU A 397 -2.51 0.26 -10.40
C GLU A 397 -4.01 0.40 -10.06
N LEU A 398 -4.71 -0.66 -9.67
CA LEU A 398 -6.10 -0.58 -9.22
C LEU A 398 -6.22 -0.08 -7.77
N GLN A 399 -5.20 -0.30 -6.94
CA GLN A 399 -5.17 0.08 -5.54
C GLN A 399 -5.03 1.61 -5.40
N GLU A 400 -6.16 2.32 -5.44
CA GLU A 400 -6.21 3.78 -5.19
C GLU A 400 -7.13 4.17 -4.02
N TRP A 401 -8.03 3.29 -3.57
CA TRP A 401 -8.89 3.59 -2.43
C TRP A 401 -8.07 3.59 -1.14
N GLY A 402 -8.49 4.40 -0.17
CA GLY A 402 -7.86 4.40 1.15
C GLY A 402 -6.41 4.92 1.17
N ARG A 403 -5.84 5.34 0.02
CA ARG A 403 -4.48 5.92 -0.06
C ARG A 403 -4.49 7.31 0.62
N PRO A 404 -3.92 7.46 1.83
CA PRO A 404 -4.04 8.71 2.56
C PRO A 404 -3.07 9.75 2.01
N ILE A 405 -3.55 10.98 1.90
CA ILE A 405 -2.75 12.13 1.52
C ILE A 405 -2.52 12.95 2.79
N PRO A 406 -1.27 13.08 3.26
CA PRO A 406 -0.98 13.92 4.40
C PRO A 406 -1.09 15.38 4.00
N ILE A 407 -2.01 16.09 4.64
CA ILE A 407 -2.18 17.53 4.54
C ILE A 407 -1.45 18.15 5.72
N GLN A 408 -0.51 19.04 5.45
CA GLN A 408 0.11 19.85 6.50
C GLN A 408 -0.94 20.82 7.08
N VAL A 409 -1.35 20.57 8.32
CA VAL A 409 -2.35 21.36 9.06
C VAL A 409 -1.69 22.46 9.88
N ARG A 410 -0.46 22.22 10.36
CA ARG A 410 0.30 23.19 11.15
C ARG A 410 1.79 23.03 10.86
N ASP A 411 2.45 24.17 10.68
CA ASP A 411 3.89 24.27 10.54
C ASP A 411 4.45 24.94 11.80
N THR A 412 5.21 24.19 12.60
CA THR A 412 5.96 24.72 13.74
C THR A 412 7.40 24.24 13.62
N TYR A 413 8.34 24.94 14.28
CA TYR A 413 9.77 24.62 14.24
C TYR A 413 10.12 23.15 14.56
N PHE A 414 9.29 22.42 15.31
CA PHE A 414 9.57 21.06 15.76
C PHE A 414 8.47 20.04 15.44
N THR A 415 7.30 20.47 14.98
CA THR A 415 6.19 19.55 14.70
C THR A 415 5.43 19.97 13.44
N THR A 416 5.30 19.02 12.52
CA THR A 416 4.39 19.10 11.38
C THR A 416 3.18 18.26 11.71
N GLN A 417 2.02 18.89 11.95
CA GLN A 417 0.79 18.14 12.15
C GLN A 417 0.19 17.80 10.79
N LEU A 418 -0.05 16.51 10.52
CA LEU A 418 -0.61 16.00 9.28
C LEU A 418 -2.07 15.52 9.48
N GLU A 419 -2.99 15.92 8.59
CA GLU A 419 -4.33 15.32 8.46
C GLU A 419 -4.32 14.39 7.25
N LYS A 420 -4.70 13.12 7.42
CA LYS A 420 -4.86 12.18 6.30
C LYS A 420 -6.22 12.43 5.63
N ILE A 421 -6.23 12.68 4.31
CA ILE A 421 -7.46 12.70 3.50
C ILE A 421 -7.35 11.69 2.35
N ASN A 422 -8.45 11.03 2.00
CA ASN A 422 -8.47 10.07 0.88
C ASN A 422 -9.11 10.71 -0.35
N LEU A 423 -8.48 10.54 -1.52
CA LEU A 423 -9.05 10.98 -2.79
C LEU A 423 -10.21 10.08 -3.23
N LEU A 424 -10.07 8.79 -2.97
CA LEU A 424 -11.01 7.73 -3.29
C LEU A 424 -11.24 6.89 -2.02
N ASP A 425 -12.51 6.76 -1.62
CA ASP A 425 -12.88 6.06 -0.38
C ASP A 425 -13.23 4.58 -0.63
N GLU A 426 -13.73 4.27 -1.83
CA GLU A 426 -14.24 2.96 -2.21
C GLU A 426 -14.06 2.75 -3.72
N ILE A 427 -13.93 1.48 -4.13
CA ILE A 427 -14.12 1.03 -5.52
C ILE A 427 -15.25 0.01 -5.56
N ILE A 428 -15.90 -0.10 -6.71
CA ILE A 428 -16.92 -1.13 -6.95
C ILE A 428 -16.36 -2.08 -8.00
N LEU A 429 -16.38 -3.38 -7.70
CA LEU A 429 -15.98 -4.45 -8.61
C LEU A 429 -17.20 -5.29 -8.98
N HIS A 430 -17.42 -5.44 -10.28
CA HIS A 430 -18.39 -6.39 -10.82
C HIS A 430 -17.62 -7.56 -11.42
N LEU A 431 -17.63 -8.73 -10.75
CA LEU A 431 -16.83 -9.87 -11.18
C LEU A 431 -17.31 -10.44 -12.52
N ASP A 432 -18.63 -10.52 -12.73
CA ASP A 432 -19.23 -11.09 -13.95
C ASP A 432 -18.74 -10.38 -15.25
N GLU A 433 -18.47 -9.08 -15.17
CA GLU A 433 -17.98 -8.26 -16.29
C GLU A 433 -16.47 -7.96 -16.18
N PHE A 434 -15.83 -8.46 -15.12
CA PHE A 434 -14.53 -8.04 -14.63
C PHE A 434 -14.29 -6.52 -14.77
N SER A 435 -15.26 -5.75 -14.26
CA SER A 435 -15.32 -4.31 -14.43
C SER A 435 -15.16 -3.56 -13.11
N TRP A 436 -14.32 -2.52 -13.15
CA TRP A 436 -13.87 -1.75 -12.00
C TRP A 436 -14.40 -0.32 -12.10
N PHE A 437 -15.08 0.14 -11.06
CA PHE A 437 -15.66 1.48 -11.03
C PHE A 437 -15.03 2.31 -9.91
N MET A 438 -14.27 3.32 -10.31
CA MET A 438 -13.57 4.23 -9.41
C MET A 438 -14.25 5.60 -9.46
N LYS A 439 -14.98 5.92 -8.39
CA LYS A 439 -15.81 7.13 -8.33
C LYS A 439 -15.20 8.17 -7.39
N PHE A 440 -14.52 9.15 -7.96
CA PHE A 440 -13.89 10.23 -7.22
C PHE A 440 -14.95 11.21 -6.73
N LYS A 441 -15.29 11.17 -5.43
CA LYS A 441 -16.36 12.01 -4.83
C LYS A 441 -15.83 13.09 -3.90
N ASN A 442 -14.62 12.93 -3.36
CA ASN A 442 -14.09 13.80 -2.30
C ASN A 442 -13.60 15.16 -2.84
N GLN A 443 -14.49 16.16 -2.83
CA GLN A 443 -14.20 17.51 -3.33
C GLN A 443 -13.12 18.25 -2.51
N LYS A 444 -13.06 18.02 -1.19
CA LYS A 444 -12.00 18.59 -0.34
C LYS A 444 -10.64 18.04 -0.77
N ALA A 445 -10.51 16.72 -0.94
CA ALA A 445 -9.28 16.08 -1.37
C ALA A 445 -8.84 16.58 -2.75
N LYS A 446 -9.74 16.61 -3.74
CA LYS A 446 -9.44 17.09 -5.10
C LYS A 446 -8.88 18.51 -5.10
N LYS A 447 -9.52 19.43 -4.36
CA LYS A 447 -9.07 20.82 -4.26
C LYS A 447 -7.68 20.91 -3.62
N LEU A 448 -7.45 20.17 -2.55
CA LEU A 448 -6.15 20.16 -1.85
C LEU A 448 -5.03 19.57 -2.69
N MET A 449 -5.35 18.61 -3.57
CA MET A 449 -4.39 17.96 -4.46
C MET A 449 -4.14 18.68 -5.77
N ASN A 450 -4.92 19.72 -6.07
CA ASN A 450 -5.05 20.23 -7.44
C ASN A 450 -5.28 19.06 -8.42
N PHE A 451 -6.21 18.17 -8.06
CA PHE A 451 -6.44 16.92 -8.78
C PHE A 451 -6.90 17.21 -10.20
N ASP A 452 -6.13 16.70 -11.15
CA ASP A 452 -6.44 16.75 -12.57
C ASP A 452 -6.89 15.35 -13.03
N PHE A 453 -8.19 15.23 -13.27
CA PHE A 453 -8.81 13.97 -13.67
C PHE A 453 -8.31 13.49 -15.03
N ASP A 454 -8.03 14.38 -15.98
CA ASP A 454 -7.62 14.00 -17.34
C ASP A 454 -6.17 13.50 -17.32
N LEU A 455 -5.31 14.19 -16.58
CA LEU A 455 -3.93 13.76 -16.37
C LEU A 455 -3.89 12.40 -15.65
N PHE A 456 -4.69 12.22 -14.59
CA PHE A 456 -4.80 10.96 -13.87
C PHE A 456 -5.27 9.82 -14.79
N SER A 457 -6.38 10.02 -15.50
CA SER A 457 -6.96 9.02 -16.41
C SER A 457 -6.01 8.67 -17.55
N THR A 458 -5.31 9.66 -18.11
CA THR A 458 -4.28 9.45 -19.13
C THR A 458 -3.11 8.63 -18.58
N SER A 459 -2.73 8.86 -17.32
CA SER A 459 -1.63 8.14 -16.67
C SER A 459 -2.02 6.69 -16.42
N LYS A 460 -3.24 6.42 -15.93
CA LYS A 460 -3.78 5.05 -15.80
C LYS A 460 -3.87 4.35 -17.14
N LYS A 461 -4.38 5.01 -18.19
CA LYS A 461 -4.43 4.43 -19.53
C LYS A 461 -3.04 4.06 -20.04
N LYS A 462 -2.04 4.90 -19.85
CA LYS A 462 -0.64 4.57 -20.20
C LYS A 462 -0.11 3.38 -19.40
N ALA A 463 -0.42 3.31 -18.11
CA ALA A 463 -0.02 2.21 -17.25
C ALA A 463 -0.63 0.88 -17.71
N PHE A 464 -1.94 0.85 -17.96
CA PHE A 464 -2.66 -0.36 -18.37
C PHE A 464 -2.39 -0.78 -19.82
N ASN A 465 -2.11 0.16 -20.74
CA ASN A 465 -1.73 -0.18 -22.12
C ASN A 465 -0.44 -1.01 -22.23
N ARG A 466 0.36 -1.08 -21.14
CA ARG A 466 1.54 -1.96 -21.04
C ARG A 466 1.15 -3.42 -20.90
N LEU A 467 -0.01 -3.69 -20.28
CA LEU A 467 -0.49 -5.03 -20.01
C LEU A 467 -1.11 -5.66 -21.26
N ASP A 468 -1.00 -6.98 -21.35
CA ASP A 468 -1.64 -7.79 -22.36
C ASP A 468 -2.22 -9.03 -21.67
N ARG A 469 -3.53 -9.19 -21.77
CA ARG A 469 -4.30 -10.24 -21.09
C ARG A 469 -4.07 -11.65 -21.64
N GLY A 470 -3.32 -11.79 -22.73
CA GLY A 470 -3.11 -13.08 -23.38
C GLY A 470 -4.43 -13.69 -23.86
N ASN A 471 -4.52 -15.02 -23.84
CA ASN A 471 -5.66 -15.75 -24.39
C ASN A 471 -6.74 -16.10 -23.35
N LYS A 472 -6.49 -15.86 -22.06
CA LYS A 472 -7.32 -16.40 -20.96
C LYS A 472 -8.47 -15.50 -20.52
N PHE A 473 -8.40 -14.19 -20.75
CA PHE A 473 -9.43 -13.22 -20.37
C PHE A 473 -9.99 -12.49 -21.57
N THR A 474 -11.29 -12.20 -21.59
CA THR A 474 -12.02 -11.62 -22.72
C THR A 474 -11.97 -10.09 -22.77
N GLU A 475 -12.01 -9.43 -21.61
CA GLU A 475 -11.89 -7.97 -21.47
C GLU A 475 -11.71 -7.62 -19.98
N THR A 476 -10.99 -6.54 -19.68
CA THR A 476 -11.05 -5.88 -18.36
C THR A 476 -11.40 -4.43 -18.56
N ILE A 477 -12.47 -3.96 -17.92
CA ILE A 477 -12.97 -2.60 -18.09
C ILE A 477 -12.73 -1.81 -16.80
N ILE A 478 -12.07 -0.67 -16.90
CA ILE A 478 -11.87 0.25 -15.77
C ILE A 478 -12.56 1.57 -16.09
N ARG A 479 -13.60 1.86 -15.32
CA ARG A 479 -14.42 3.08 -15.41
C ARG A 479 -14.03 4.06 -14.31
N LEU A 480 -13.51 5.20 -14.71
CA LEU A 480 -13.14 6.31 -13.85
C LEU A 480 -14.22 7.40 -13.96
N GLN A 481 -14.74 7.89 -12.83
CA GLN A 481 -15.74 8.95 -12.81
C GLN A 481 -15.37 10.08 -11.85
N ASP A 482 -15.32 11.32 -12.37
CA ASP A 482 -15.25 12.54 -11.57
C ASP A 482 -16.66 12.98 -11.19
N ILE A 483 -17.02 12.81 -9.91
CA ILE A 483 -18.33 13.17 -9.40
C ILE A 483 -18.27 14.47 -8.60
N LYS A 484 -19.07 15.45 -8.98
CA LYS A 484 -19.37 16.65 -8.20
C LYS A 484 -20.65 16.43 -7.42
N SER A 485 -20.53 16.38 -6.09
CA SER A 485 -21.67 16.23 -5.19
C SER A 485 -22.03 17.58 -4.61
N ASN A 486 -23.18 18.13 -5.02
CA ASN A 486 -23.85 19.21 -4.29
C ASN A 486 -24.94 18.61 -3.39
N LYS A 487 -25.40 19.35 -2.37
CA LYS A 487 -26.33 18.87 -1.33
C LYS A 487 -27.61 18.20 -1.87
N GLU A 488 -27.99 18.44 -3.12
CA GLU A 488 -29.24 17.96 -3.72
C GLU A 488 -29.06 17.08 -4.98
N LYS A 489 -27.88 17.06 -5.62
CA LYS A 489 -27.62 16.29 -6.85
C LYS A 489 -26.17 15.81 -6.95
N LYS A 490 -25.99 14.59 -7.45
CA LYS A 490 -24.71 14.06 -7.92
C LYS A 490 -24.66 14.23 -9.42
N GLU A 491 -23.64 14.95 -9.89
CA GLU A 491 -23.40 15.18 -11.30
C GLU A 491 -22.06 14.53 -11.67
N ILE A 492 -22.08 13.70 -12.71
CA ILE A 492 -20.86 13.17 -13.33
C ILE A 492 -20.30 14.32 -14.18
N VAL A 493 -19.13 14.83 -13.80
CA VAL A 493 -18.48 15.94 -14.49
C VAL A 493 -17.63 15.43 -15.65
N ARG A 494 -16.93 14.31 -15.41
CA ARG A 494 -16.06 13.64 -16.38
C ARG A 494 -16.09 12.15 -16.17
N GLU A 495 -15.85 11.42 -17.24
CA GLU A 495 -15.78 9.96 -17.25
C GLU A 495 -14.67 9.52 -18.20
N SER A 496 -14.00 8.43 -17.87
CA SER A 496 -13.02 7.77 -18.72
C SER A 496 -13.18 6.27 -18.58
N GLU A 497 -13.17 5.57 -19.70
CA GLU A 497 -13.17 4.11 -19.77
C GLU A 497 -11.81 3.64 -20.31
N ILE A 498 -11.24 2.62 -19.67
CA ILE A 498 -9.97 2.00 -20.05
C ILE A 498 -10.26 0.52 -20.26
N HIS A 499 -9.84 0.01 -21.43
CA HIS A 499 -9.95 -1.39 -21.81
C HIS A 499 -8.55 -1.98 -21.83
N ILE A 500 -8.40 -3.18 -21.25
CA ILE A 500 -7.16 -3.96 -21.25
C ILE A 500 -7.34 -5.17 -22.16
#